data_AF-A0A350EV17-F1
#
_entry.id   AF-A0A350EV17-F1
#
_cell.length_a   1.000
_cell.length_b   1.000
_cell.length_c   1.000
_cell.angle_alpha   90.00
_cell.angle_beta   90.00
_cell.angle_gamma   90.00
#
_symmetry.space_group_name_H-M   'P 1'
#
loop_
_entity.id
_entity.type
_entity.pdbx_description
1 polymer ?
#
loop_
_entity_poly.entity_id
_entity_poly.type
_entity_poly.pdbx_seq_one_letter_code
_entity_poly.pdbx_strand_id
1 'polypeptide(L)'
;MNILSHELPVIRHSIKHFAALLAIAALMASAHRAEGAQSDPSYGRLANEMLCGAFDEIVAGLTNFNAGTLPHEAKELRKQLGRFRNRLDLFAFAYPTGPGKDPYLKLREDVDKGYERMGDFKDLFDGQRLELAEFDPEKEKWSKGIRPEDVTYPDAGRVNDRRGKVLKWHAKFMEADRLAAYRAYICAPDLERFHGRSADDLSRFFWGSEEGLTPRRDLSGLDNFRWLTAELLERAGRDYDAVQELRSLEGDTAEKFHDFRKRVRAVVKITEDIELLPKGNKRAGELHELMDDLDDGYGDVNDLIVDLELAVESGDAAEMSQLREEIARDWTALRQWQTDHEVPASIAEYAKLLRSLIDAGKQPGL
;
A
#
# COMPACT_ATOMS: atom_id res chain seq x y z
N MET A 1 -42.90 -68.52 -23.19
CA MET A 1 -43.58 -67.21 -23.09
C MET A 1 -43.05 -66.50 -21.86
N ASN A 2 -42.03 -65.69 -22.12
CA ASN A 2 -41.49 -64.58 -21.33
C ASN A 2 -42.55 -63.45 -21.33
N ILE A 3 -42.69 -62.49 -20.41
CA ILE A 3 -41.79 -61.68 -19.58
C ILE A 3 -42.68 -61.17 -18.43
N LEU A 4 -42.18 -61.10 -17.19
CA LEU A 4 -42.48 -60.06 -16.18
C LEU A 4 -42.11 -60.62 -14.79
N SER A 5 -41.14 -59.96 -14.12
CA SER A 5 -41.01 -59.82 -12.66
C SER A 5 -39.56 -59.83 -12.16
N HIS A 6 -38.70 -58.94 -12.64
CA HIS A 6 -37.48 -58.61 -11.89
C HIS A 6 -36.95 -57.24 -12.26
N GLU A 7 -37.52 -56.17 -11.69
CA GLU A 7 -36.79 -54.95 -11.33
C GLU A 7 -37.60 -54.24 -10.24
N LEU A 8 -36.95 -53.85 -9.13
CA LEU A 8 -37.34 -52.88 -8.08
C LEU A 8 -36.73 -53.26 -6.71
N PRO A 9 -35.38 -53.28 -6.58
CA PRO A 9 -34.76 -52.89 -5.30
C PRO A 9 -33.84 -51.66 -5.40
N VAL A 10 -33.45 -51.23 -6.60
CA VAL A 10 -32.37 -50.24 -6.80
C VAL A 10 -32.81 -48.79 -6.49
N ILE A 11 -34.09 -48.46 -6.65
CA ILE A 11 -34.58 -47.08 -6.47
C ILE A 11 -34.60 -46.64 -4.98
N ARG A 12 -34.75 -47.57 -4.03
CA ARG A 12 -34.83 -47.22 -2.59
C ARG A 12 -33.48 -46.85 -1.96
N HIS A 13 -32.35 -47.27 -2.54
CA HIS A 13 -31.02 -46.91 -2.02
C HIS A 13 -30.56 -45.53 -2.53
N SER A 14 -30.95 -45.14 -3.74
CA SER A 14 -30.60 -43.84 -4.33
C SER A 14 -31.29 -42.65 -3.63
N ILE A 15 -32.56 -42.82 -3.22
CA ILE A 15 -33.32 -41.78 -2.51
C ILE A 15 -32.70 -41.44 -1.14
N LYS A 16 -32.13 -42.42 -0.43
CA LYS A 16 -31.49 -42.20 0.88
C LYS A 16 -30.18 -41.40 0.77
N HIS A 17 -29.40 -41.61 -0.29
CA HIS A 17 -28.16 -40.85 -0.53
C HIS A 17 -28.47 -39.42 -0.98
N PHE A 18 -29.52 -39.23 -1.78
CA PHE A 18 -29.95 -37.89 -2.20
C PHE A 18 -30.50 -37.05 -1.04
N ALA A 19 -31.27 -37.66 -0.13
CA ALA A 19 -31.76 -36.98 1.08
C ALA A 19 -30.61 -36.62 2.05
N ALA A 20 -29.59 -37.46 2.17
CA ALA A 20 -28.40 -37.17 2.99
C ALA A 20 -27.56 -36.02 2.41
N LEU A 21 -27.40 -35.96 1.08
CA LEU A 21 -26.72 -34.86 0.40
C LEU A 21 -27.48 -33.52 0.53
N LEU A 22 -28.82 -33.54 0.42
CA LEU A 22 -29.67 -32.37 0.67
C LEU A 22 -29.59 -31.90 2.13
N ALA A 23 -29.52 -32.82 3.10
CA ALA A 23 -29.36 -32.47 4.51
C ALA A 23 -27.98 -31.86 4.82
N ILE A 24 -26.90 -32.37 4.19
CA ILE A 24 -25.55 -31.79 4.31
C ILE A 24 -25.50 -30.41 3.65
N ALA A 25 -26.09 -30.24 2.47
CA ALA A 25 -26.18 -28.93 1.81
C ALA A 25 -27.01 -27.93 2.62
N ALA A 26 -28.12 -28.36 3.23
CA ALA A 26 -28.92 -27.53 4.13
C ALA A 26 -28.18 -27.19 5.43
N LEU A 27 -27.41 -28.12 6.01
CA LEU A 27 -26.58 -27.87 7.19
C LEU A 27 -25.41 -26.93 6.88
N MET A 28 -24.76 -27.06 5.72
CA MET A 28 -23.71 -26.15 5.25
C MET A 28 -24.27 -24.74 4.97
N ALA A 29 -25.43 -24.66 4.33
CA ALA A 29 -26.13 -23.39 4.11
C ALA A 29 -26.63 -22.75 5.42
N SER A 30 -26.96 -23.57 6.42
CA SER A 30 -27.35 -23.10 7.77
C SER A 30 -26.14 -22.68 8.61
N ALA A 31 -24.99 -23.32 8.43
CA ALA A 31 -23.73 -22.94 9.06
C ALA A 31 -23.20 -21.60 8.51
N HIS A 32 -23.34 -21.35 7.21
CA HIS A 32 -23.05 -20.03 6.62
C HIS A 32 -24.07 -18.95 7.02
N ARG A 33 -25.32 -19.30 7.32
CA ARG A 33 -26.31 -18.34 7.84
C ARG A 33 -26.18 -18.04 9.34
N ALA A 34 -25.41 -18.83 10.06
CA ALA A 34 -25.16 -18.66 11.50
C ALA A 34 -23.81 -17.97 11.80
N GLU A 35 -23.10 -17.46 10.78
CA GLU A 35 -22.17 -16.36 10.97
C GLU A 35 -23.00 -15.13 11.37
N GLY A 36 -23.35 -15.07 12.66
CA GLY A 36 -23.99 -13.90 13.25
C GLY A 36 -23.18 -12.67 12.86
N ALA A 37 -23.88 -11.64 12.34
CA ALA A 37 -23.31 -10.42 11.80
C ALA A 37 -21.98 -10.08 12.49
N GLN A 38 -20.87 -10.45 11.83
CA GLN A 38 -19.55 -10.28 12.42
C GLN A 38 -19.37 -8.78 12.56
N SER A 39 -19.38 -8.29 13.80
CA SER A 39 -19.21 -6.88 14.07
C SER A 39 -17.89 -6.43 13.44
N ASP A 40 -17.93 -5.34 12.68
CA ASP A 40 -16.73 -4.76 12.07
C ASP A 40 -15.60 -4.64 13.12
N PRO A 41 -14.35 -4.97 12.75
CA PRO A 41 -13.24 -4.92 13.69
C PRO A 41 -13.02 -3.49 14.20
N SER A 42 -12.61 -3.36 15.47
CA SER A 42 -12.17 -2.07 16.00
C SER A 42 -10.85 -1.64 15.33
N TYR A 43 -10.55 -0.34 15.37
CA TYR A 43 -9.32 0.21 14.83
C TYR A 43 -8.06 -0.42 15.45
N GLY A 44 -8.03 -0.62 16.78
CA GLY A 44 -6.92 -1.28 17.46
C GLY A 44 -6.79 -2.77 17.11
N ARG A 45 -7.92 -3.45 16.83
CA ARG A 45 -7.90 -4.84 16.34
C ARG A 45 -7.28 -4.94 14.95
N LEU A 46 -7.67 -4.06 14.02
CA LEU A 46 -7.05 -3.97 12.70
C LEU A 46 -5.54 -3.69 12.80
N ALA A 47 -5.13 -2.79 13.69
CA ALA A 47 -3.70 -2.51 13.93
C ALA A 47 -2.94 -3.79 14.30
N ASN A 48 -3.47 -4.58 15.23
CA ASN A 48 -2.85 -5.83 15.67
C ASN A 48 -2.73 -6.85 14.53
N GLU A 49 -3.82 -7.02 13.77
CA GLU A 49 -3.90 -7.97 12.65
C GLU A 49 -2.92 -7.60 11.52
N MET A 50 -2.68 -6.31 11.27
CA MET A 50 -1.92 -5.84 10.12
C MET A 50 -0.44 -5.53 10.39
N LEU A 51 -0.06 -5.22 11.63
CA LEU A 51 1.31 -4.79 11.96
C LEU A 51 2.20 -5.89 12.53
N CYS A 52 1.67 -6.75 13.41
CA CYS A 52 2.50 -7.72 14.13
C CYS A 52 3.18 -8.73 13.16
N GLY A 53 2.40 -9.33 12.25
CA GLY A 53 2.93 -10.24 11.23
C GLY A 53 3.84 -9.55 10.22
N ALA A 54 3.47 -8.36 9.75
CA ALA A 54 4.26 -7.59 8.79
C ALA A 54 5.64 -7.18 9.35
N PHE A 55 5.73 -6.91 10.66
CA PHE A 55 7.02 -6.65 11.30
C PHE A 55 7.90 -7.91 11.35
N ASP A 56 7.33 -9.06 11.70
CA ASP A 56 8.05 -10.33 11.70
C ASP A 56 8.55 -10.68 10.28
N GLU A 57 7.78 -10.40 9.24
CA GLU A 57 8.19 -10.54 7.84
C GLU A 57 9.37 -9.64 7.47
N ILE A 58 9.36 -8.37 7.88
CA ILE A 58 10.47 -7.44 7.65
C ILE A 58 11.74 -7.90 8.37
N VAL A 59 11.61 -8.32 9.64
CA VAL A 59 12.73 -8.85 10.42
C VAL A 59 13.32 -10.06 9.70
N ALA A 60 12.48 -10.99 9.22
CA ALA A 60 12.94 -12.14 8.44
C ALA A 60 13.64 -11.73 7.14
N GLY A 61 13.07 -10.80 6.37
CA GLY A 61 13.70 -10.27 5.16
C GLY A 61 15.05 -9.61 5.42
N LEU A 62 15.17 -8.86 6.51
CA LEU A 62 16.42 -8.23 6.93
C LEU A 62 17.52 -9.24 7.27
N THR A 63 17.19 -10.42 7.81
CA THR A 63 18.21 -11.46 8.08
C THR A 63 18.96 -11.92 6.84
N ASN A 64 18.36 -11.78 5.66
CA ASN A 64 18.99 -12.13 4.39
C ASN A 64 19.83 -10.98 3.81
N PHE A 65 19.67 -9.74 4.28
CA PHE A 65 20.42 -8.59 3.81
C PHE A 65 21.84 -8.58 4.39
N ASN A 66 22.86 -8.68 3.55
CA ASN A 66 24.24 -8.86 3.99
C ASN A 66 25.26 -8.10 3.10
N ALA A 67 26.55 -8.31 3.36
CA ALA A 67 27.63 -7.63 2.64
C ALA A 67 27.72 -7.97 1.14
N GLY A 68 27.08 -9.07 0.70
CA GLY A 68 26.97 -9.48 -0.69
C GLY A 68 25.72 -8.97 -1.40
N THR A 69 24.72 -8.45 -0.68
CA THR A 69 23.45 -8.04 -1.29
C THR A 69 23.66 -6.96 -2.34
N LEU A 70 23.07 -7.13 -3.52
CA LEU A 70 23.13 -6.21 -4.64
C LEU A 70 21.95 -5.22 -4.61
N PRO A 71 22.10 -4.02 -5.21
CA PRO A 71 21.04 -3.00 -5.25
C PRO A 71 19.67 -3.51 -5.69
N HIS A 72 19.60 -4.33 -6.75
CA HIS A 72 18.34 -4.83 -7.29
C HIS A 72 17.63 -5.83 -6.37
N GLU A 73 18.38 -6.57 -5.54
CA GLU A 73 17.84 -7.54 -4.58
C GLU A 73 17.13 -6.85 -3.40
N ALA A 74 17.42 -5.55 -3.16
CA ALA A 74 16.78 -4.79 -2.08
C ALA A 74 15.34 -4.35 -2.39
N LYS A 75 14.86 -4.54 -3.64
CA LYS A 75 13.56 -4.03 -4.13
C LYS A 75 12.39 -4.52 -3.28
N GLU A 76 12.25 -5.82 -3.08
CA GLU A 76 11.10 -6.38 -2.35
C GLU A 76 11.15 -6.07 -0.86
N LEU A 77 12.33 -6.10 -0.25
CA LEU A 77 12.49 -5.69 1.15
C LEU A 77 12.18 -4.20 1.36
N ARG A 78 12.59 -3.32 0.45
CA ARG A 78 12.23 -1.89 0.46
C ARG A 78 10.72 -1.70 0.36
N LYS A 79 10.04 -2.46 -0.53
CA LYS A 79 8.58 -2.43 -0.65
C LYS A 79 7.90 -2.88 0.64
N GLN A 80 8.34 -3.97 1.26
CA GLN A 80 7.81 -4.46 2.54
C GLN A 80 7.97 -3.41 3.65
N LEU A 81 9.16 -2.83 3.80
CA LEU A 81 9.41 -1.72 4.73
C LEU A 81 8.50 -0.52 4.46
N GLY A 82 8.32 -0.15 3.19
CA GLY A 82 7.42 0.94 2.79
C GLY A 82 5.98 0.68 3.18
N ARG A 83 5.45 -0.53 2.94
CA ARG A 83 4.09 -0.93 3.35
C ARG A 83 3.94 -0.89 4.87
N PHE A 84 4.90 -1.44 5.61
CA PHE A 84 4.87 -1.42 7.07
C PHE A 84 4.94 0.01 7.63
N ARG A 85 5.77 0.88 7.05
CA ARG A 85 5.81 2.31 7.41
C ARG A 85 4.44 2.96 7.23
N ASN A 86 3.79 2.72 6.09
CA ASN A 86 2.45 3.27 5.82
C ASN A 86 1.43 2.75 6.82
N ARG A 87 1.43 1.45 7.14
CA ARG A 87 0.55 0.88 8.17
C ARG A 87 0.82 1.46 9.55
N LEU A 88 2.08 1.67 9.92
CA LEU A 88 2.44 2.34 11.17
C LEU A 88 1.84 3.76 11.23
N ASP A 89 1.90 4.50 10.13
CA ASP A 89 1.28 5.83 10.05
C ASP A 89 -0.25 5.75 10.13
N LEU A 90 -0.87 4.78 9.45
CA LEU A 90 -2.32 4.56 9.47
C LEU A 90 -2.86 4.19 10.85
N PHE A 91 -2.07 3.45 11.65
CA PHE A 91 -2.47 2.98 12.98
C PHE A 91 -1.88 3.79 14.15
N ALA A 92 -1.37 5.00 13.89
CA ALA A 92 -0.67 5.81 14.89
C ALA A 92 -1.47 6.00 16.20
N PHE A 93 -2.79 6.18 16.11
CA PHE A 93 -3.66 6.43 17.26
C PHE A 93 -3.95 5.18 18.10
N ALA A 94 -3.58 3.99 17.63
CA ALA A 94 -3.81 2.73 18.35
C ALA A 94 -2.79 2.54 19.50
N TYR A 95 -1.71 3.33 19.51
CA TYR A 95 -0.59 3.09 20.42
C TYR A 95 -0.38 4.24 21.41
N PRO A 96 -0.14 3.94 22.69
CA PRO A 96 -0.05 4.93 23.76
C PRO A 96 1.14 5.87 23.60
N THR A 97 0.91 7.14 23.95
CA THR A 97 1.98 8.09 24.22
C THR A 97 2.42 7.90 25.68
N GLY A 98 3.68 7.50 25.88
CA GLY A 98 4.22 7.22 27.22
C GLY A 98 5.10 8.37 27.76
N PRO A 99 5.27 8.50 29.08
CA PRO A 99 6.29 9.38 29.64
C PRO A 99 7.69 8.92 29.21
N GLY A 100 8.48 9.82 28.64
CA GLY A 100 9.82 9.52 28.12
C GLY A 100 9.89 9.53 26.60
N LYS A 101 10.74 8.67 26.01
CA LYS A 101 10.84 8.54 24.55
C LYS A 101 9.66 7.71 24.06
N ASP A 102 8.81 8.32 23.24
CA ASP A 102 7.67 7.65 22.60
C ASP A 102 8.18 6.46 21.73
N PRO A 103 7.83 5.21 22.08
CA PRO A 103 8.25 4.04 21.30
C PRO A 103 7.75 4.06 19.86
N TYR A 104 6.56 4.63 19.60
CA TYR A 104 6.03 4.79 18.25
C TYR A 104 6.94 5.68 17.41
N LEU A 105 7.27 6.87 17.91
CA LEU A 105 8.13 7.81 17.18
C LEU A 105 9.51 7.21 16.94
N LYS A 106 10.07 6.51 17.92
CA LYS A 106 11.37 5.86 17.79
C LYS A 106 11.36 4.76 16.73
N LEU A 107 10.32 3.92 16.69
CA LEU A 107 10.13 2.88 15.69
C LEU A 107 9.91 3.48 14.30
N ARG A 108 9.00 4.44 14.19
CA ARG A 108 8.69 5.17 12.95
C ARG A 108 9.95 5.78 12.35
N GLU A 109 10.73 6.51 13.16
CA GLU A 109 12.02 7.10 12.75
C GLU A 109 13.02 6.03 12.26
N ASP A 110 13.12 4.90 12.96
CA ASP A 110 14.05 3.82 12.58
C ASP A 110 13.61 3.13 11.28
N VAL A 111 12.32 2.89 11.09
CA VAL A 111 11.76 2.29 9.85
C VAL A 111 11.93 3.25 8.68
N ASP A 112 11.65 4.54 8.87
CA ASP A 112 11.78 5.56 7.84
C ASP A 112 13.23 5.69 7.37
N LYS A 113 14.19 5.76 8.30
CA LYS A 113 15.63 5.73 7.97
C LYS A 113 16.05 4.46 7.23
N GLY A 114 15.44 3.32 7.55
CA GLY A 114 15.68 2.06 6.85
C GLY A 114 15.19 2.12 5.41
N TYR A 115 13.95 2.58 5.23
CA TYR A 115 13.31 2.76 3.93
C TYR A 115 14.11 3.72 3.04
N GLU A 116 14.54 4.88 3.56
CA GLU A 116 15.37 5.85 2.82
C GLU A 116 16.70 5.24 2.38
N ARG A 117 17.45 4.62 3.29
CA ARG A 117 18.77 4.04 2.97
C ARG A 117 18.66 2.90 1.96
N MET A 118 17.62 2.07 2.06
CA MET A 118 17.35 1.06 1.05
C MET A 118 16.91 1.66 -0.27
N GLY A 119 16.23 2.80 -0.24
CA GLY A 119 15.93 3.60 -1.42
C GLY A 119 17.19 4.03 -2.13
N ASP A 120 18.05 4.79 -1.44
CA ASP A 120 19.34 5.20 -1.98
C ASP A 120 20.12 4.01 -2.56
N PHE A 121 20.13 2.88 -1.85
CA PHE A 121 20.82 1.69 -2.33
C PHE A 121 20.19 1.12 -3.61
N LYS A 122 18.86 0.95 -3.65
CA LYS A 122 18.10 0.46 -4.81
C LYS A 122 18.23 1.37 -6.02
N ASP A 123 18.24 2.69 -5.81
CA ASP A 123 18.25 3.68 -6.89
C ASP A 123 19.53 3.56 -7.76
N LEU A 124 20.58 2.89 -7.28
CA LEU A 124 21.76 2.50 -8.10
C LEU A 124 21.43 1.52 -9.23
N PHE A 125 20.39 0.71 -9.05
CA PHE A 125 19.87 -0.17 -10.09
C PHE A 125 18.88 0.58 -10.98
N ASP A 126 17.96 1.35 -10.39
CA ASP A 126 16.93 2.07 -11.14
C ASP A 126 17.54 3.05 -12.14
N GLY A 127 18.59 3.77 -11.75
CA GLY A 127 19.31 4.70 -12.64
C GLY A 127 20.03 4.04 -13.83
N GLN A 128 20.07 2.70 -13.91
CA GLN A 128 20.58 1.99 -15.09
C GLN A 128 19.49 1.74 -16.15
N ARG A 129 18.21 2.00 -15.82
CA ARG A 129 17.03 1.75 -16.68
C ARG A 129 17.02 0.33 -17.26
N LEU A 130 17.42 -0.65 -16.44
CA LEU A 130 17.44 -2.06 -16.81
C LEU A 130 16.16 -2.76 -16.38
N GLU A 131 15.56 -3.53 -17.28
CA GLU A 131 14.47 -4.44 -16.97
C GLU A 131 15.05 -5.80 -16.56
N LEU A 132 14.76 -6.27 -15.34
CA LEU A 132 15.14 -7.62 -14.92
C LEU A 132 14.27 -8.65 -15.65
N ALA A 133 14.91 -9.70 -16.15
CA ALA A 133 14.22 -10.90 -16.57
C ALA A 133 13.66 -11.63 -15.35
N GLU A 134 12.42 -12.11 -15.46
CA GLU A 134 11.75 -12.94 -14.46
C GLU A 134 11.73 -14.39 -14.96
N PHE A 135 12.06 -15.32 -14.08
CA PHE A 135 12.02 -16.75 -14.40
C PHE A 135 10.61 -17.29 -14.20
N ASP A 136 9.99 -17.79 -15.27
CA ASP A 136 8.74 -18.52 -15.23
C ASP A 136 9.03 -20.00 -14.94
N PRO A 137 8.75 -20.51 -13.72
CA PRO A 137 9.06 -21.89 -13.36
C PRO A 137 8.17 -22.91 -14.09
N GLU A 138 6.97 -22.52 -14.55
CA GLU A 138 6.09 -23.42 -15.28
C GLU A 138 6.55 -23.61 -16.72
N LYS A 139 7.13 -22.56 -17.31
CA LYS A 139 7.67 -22.59 -18.69
C LYS A 139 9.17 -22.86 -18.76
N GLU A 140 9.84 -22.96 -17.61
CA GLU A 140 11.30 -23.06 -17.46
C GLU A 140 12.05 -22.01 -18.32
N LYS A 141 11.50 -20.79 -18.40
CA LYS A 141 11.97 -19.77 -19.33
C LYS A 141 12.05 -18.41 -18.65
N TRP A 142 13.12 -17.68 -18.97
CA TRP A 142 13.26 -16.27 -18.62
C TRP A 142 12.41 -15.38 -19.53
N SER A 143 11.80 -14.36 -18.95
CA SER A 143 11.19 -13.25 -19.69
C SER A 143 12.27 -12.43 -20.43
N LYS A 144 11.84 -11.43 -21.21
CA LYS A 144 12.76 -10.46 -21.81
C LYS A 144 13.35 -9.58 -20.69
N GLY A 145 14.66 -9.35 -20.73
CA GLY A 145 15.36 -8.51 -19.74
C GLY A 145 16.80 -8.96 -19.50
N ILE A 146 17.49 -8.28 -18.60
CA ILE A 146 18.79 -8.71 -18.06
C ILE A 146 18.57 -9.70 -16.93
N ARG A 147 19.32 -10.80 -16.88
CA ARG A 147 19.20 -11.73 -15.75
C ARG A 147 19.78 -11.08 -14.49
N PRO A 148 19.23 -11.36 -13.30
CA PRO A 148 19.76 -10.82 -12.05
C PRO A 148 21.26 -11.05 -11.87
N GLU A 149 21.76 -12.25 -12.23
CA GLU A 149 23.18 -12.61 -12.15
C GLU A 149 24.09 -11.87 -13.13
N ASP A 150 23.53 -11.30 -14.21
CA ASP A 150 24.26 -10.58 -15.26
C ASP A 150 24.31 -9.06 -14.99
N VAL A 151 23.63 -8.56 -13.95
CA VAL A 151 23.63 -7.14 -13.59
C VAL A 151 25.01 -6.72 -13.10
N THR A 152 25.57 -5.67 -13.70
CA THR A 152 26.86 -5.10 -13.32
C THR A 152 26.70 -3.68 -12.79
N TYR A 153 27.59 -3.28 -11.90
CA TYR A 153 27.60 -1.93 -11.32
C TYR A 153 28.98 -1.30 -11.59
N PRO A 154 29.09 -0.33 -12.52
CA PRO A 154 30.38 0.24 -12.92
C PRO A 154 31.16 0.86 -11.74
N ASP A 155 30.44 1.46 -10.78
CA ASP A 155 31.03 2.08 -9.60
C ASP A 155 30.83 1.19 -8.35
N ALA A 156 31.73 0.21 -8.19
CA ALA A 156 31.76 -0.66 -7.02
C ALA A 156 31.97 0.11 -5.70
N GLY A 157 32.65 1.26 -5.74
CA GLY A 157 32.86 2.13 -4.57
C GLY A 157 31.54 2.69 -4.06
N ARG A 158 30.73 3.25 -4.95
CA ARG A 158 29.39 3.79 -4.63
C ARG A 158 28.43 2.71 -4.15
N VAL A 159 28.47 1.50 -4.74
CA VAL A 159 27.70 0.35 -4.24
C VAL A 159 28.07 0.03 -2.80
N ASN A 160 29.37 -0.08 -2.50
CA ASN A 160 29.85 -0.41 -1.16
C ASN A 160 29.53 0.69 -0.13
N ASP A 161 29.60 1.97 -0.49
CA ASP A 161 29.22 3.08 0.40
C ASP A 161 27.72 3.01 0.77
N ARG A 162 26.84 2.93 -0.24
CA ARG A 162 25.39 2.86 -0.02
C ARG A 162 24.98 1.59 0.74
N ARG A 163 25.57 0.43 0.41
CA ARG A 163 25.40 -0.82 1.16
C ARG A 163 25.85 -0.67 2.62
N GLY A 164 27.01 -0.04 2.85
CA GLY A 164 27.55 0.22 4.19
C GLY A 164 26.59 1.03 5.07
N LYS A 165 25.92 2.04 4.50
CA LYS A 165 24.87 2.82 5.20
C LYS A 165 23.68 1.96 5.60
N VAL A 166 23.21 1.07 4.72
CA VAL A 166 22.13 0.11 5.03
C VAL A 166 22.60 -0.85 6.13
N LEU A 167 23.78 -1.47 6.01
CA LEU A 167 24.32 -2.41 7.00
C LEU A 167 24.51 -1.78 8.38
N LYS A 168 24.93 -0.51 8.45
CA LYS A 168 25.05 0.23 9.71
C LYS A 168 23.69 0.46 10.38
N TRP A 169 22.65 0.76 9.59
CA TRP A 169 21.29 0.85 10.13
C TRP A 169 20.78 -0.53 10.56
N HIS A 170 20.93 -1.52 9.68
CA HIS A 170 20.53 -2.91 9.91
C HIS A 170 21.09 -3.45 11.22
N ALA A 171 22.41 -3.31 11.46
CA ALA A 171 23.05 -3.77 12.69
C ALA A 171 22.42 -3.15 13.95
N LYS A 172 22.03 -1.88 13.88
CA LYS A 172 21.40 -1.14 14.98
C LYS A 172 19.91 -1.50 15.13
N PHE A 173 19.20 -1.69 14.02
CA PHE A 173 17.77 -2.05 14.00
C PHE A 173 17.55 -3.47 14.52
N MET A 174 18.44 -4.39 14.16
CA MET A 174 18.40 -5.82 14.49
C MET A 174 18.97 -6.17 15.88
N GLU A 175 19.28 -5.17 16.72
CA GLU A 175 19.62 -5.40 18.12
C GLU A 175 18.49 -6.16 18.82
N ALA A 176 18.79 -7.31 19.43
CA ALA A 176 17.77 -8.22 19.97
C ALA A 176 16.80 -7.53 20.95
N ASP A 177 17.32 -6.76 21.91
CA ASP A 177 16.51 -6.03 22.89
C ASP A 177 15.57 -5.01 22.23
N ARG A 178 16.04 -4.37 21.14
CA ARG A 178 15.26 -3.39 20.39
C ARG A 178 14.15 -4.07 19.61
N LEU A 179 14.45 -5.15 18.89
CA LEU A 179 13.43 -5.91 18.15
C LEU A 179 12.37 -6.46 19.10
N ALA A 180 12.77 -6.99 20.26
CA ALA A 180 11.85 -7.45 21.28
C ALA A 180 10.95 -6.32 21.78
N ALA A 181 11.50 -5.13 22.05
CA ALA A 181 10.73 -3.97 22.46
C ALA A 181 9.75 -3.47 21.38
N TYR A 182 10.20 -3.35 20.13
CA TYR A 182 9.34 -2.95 19.00
C TYR A 182 8.22 -3.94 18.78
N ARG A 183 8.53 -5.24 18.76
CA ARG A 183 7.53 -6.29 18.60
C ARG A 183 6.50 -6.28 19.73
N ALA A 184 6.96 -6.21 20.99
CA ALA A 184 6.07 -6.13 22.14
C ALA A 184 5.14 -4.92 22.07
N TYR A 185 5.63 -3.79 21.59
CA TYR A 185 4.85 -2.57 21.42
C TYR A 185 3.80 -2.70 20.31
N ILE A 186 4.19 -3.05 19.09
CA ILE A 186 3.28 -3.09 17.93
C ILE A 186 2.23 -4.20 18.03
N CYS A 187 2.55 -5.31 18.71
CA CYS A 187 1.62 -6.42 18.92
C CYS A 187 0.71 -6.21 20.15
N ALA A 188 0.76 -5.02 20.78
CA ALA A 188 -0.10 -4.66 21.90
C ALA A 188 -0.77 -3.28 21.69
N PRO A 189 -1.50 -3.06 20.57
CA PRO A 189 -2.29 -1.84 20.41
C PRO A 189 -3.40 -1.78 21.45
N ASP A 190 -3.82 -0.57 21.80
CA ASP A 190 -5.04 -0.35 22.58
C ASP A 190 -6.25 -0.65 21.70
N LEU A 191 -7.06 -1.63 22.12
CA LEU A 191 -8.19 -2.13 21.34
C LEU A 191 -9.40 -1.19 21.38
N GLU A 192 -9.45 -0.29 22.36
CA GLU A 192 -10.63 0.51 22.69
C GLU A 192 -10.37 2.03 22.69
N ARG A 193 -9.12 2.46 22.89
CA ARG A 193 -8.79 3.89 23.05
C ARG A 193 -7.94 4.41 21.91
N PHE A 194 -8.23 5.65 21.53
CA PHE A 194 -7.34 6.45 20.69
C PHE A 194 -6.44 7.30 21.55
N HIS A 195 -5.15 7.25 21.21
CA HIS A 195 -4.10 8.03 21.84
C HIS A 195 -3.80 9.25 20.97
N GLY A 196 -4.02 10.44 21.52
CA GLY A 196 -3.77 11.70 20.81
C GLY A 196 -2.29 11.87 20.47
N ARG A 197 -2.02 12.41 19.28
CA ARG A 197 -0.68 12.71 18.76
C ARG A 197 -0.68 14.11 18.16
N SER A 198 0.47 14.78 18.15
CA SER A 198 0.61 16.06 17.44
C SER A 198 0.65 15.84 15.94
N ALA A 199 0.33 16.85 15.13
CA ALA A 199 0.40 16.74 13.67
C ALA A 199 1.82 16.44 13.18
N ASP A 200 2.84 17.01 13.82
CA ASP A 200 4.26 16.81 13.49
C ASP A 200 4.75 15.37 13.74
N ASP A 201 4.05 14.64 14.61
CA ASP A 201 4.32 13.23 14.93
C ASP A 201 3.66 12.26 13.94
N LEU A 202 2.85 12.78 13.02
CA LEU A 202 2.01 12.01 12.10
C LEU A 202 2.40 12.30 10.65
N SER A 203 2.13 11.34 9.76
CA SER A 203 2.32 11.58 8.32
C SER A 203 1.32 12.61 7.81
N ARG A 204 1.82 13.67 7.16
CA ARG A 204 1.00 14.71 6.50
C ARG A 204 0.06 14.17 5.42
N PHE A 205 0.34 12.98 4.89
CA PHE A 205 -0.45 12.31 3.85
C PHE A 205 -1.54 11.38 4.42
N PHE A 206 -1.59 11.22 5.74
CA PHE A 206 -2.66 10.49 6.43
C PHE A 206 -3.29 11.41 7.49
N TRP A 207 -3.03 11.15 8.78
CA TRP A 207 -3.64 11.88 9.90
C TRP A 207 -2.99 13.25 10.19
N GLY A 208 -1.68 13.41 9.92
CA GLY A 208 -0.88 14.59 10.25
C GLY A 208 -1.05 15.77 9.31
N SER A 209 -2.11 15.77 8.50
CA SER A 209 -2.43 16.88 7.61
C SER A 209 -2.71 18.17 8.37
N GLU A 210 -2.58 19.31 7.69
CA GLU A 210 -2.79 20.65 8.25
C GLU A 210 -4.16 20.85 8.93
N GLU A 211 -5.22 20.16 8.46
CA GLU A 211 -6.57 20.29 9.04
C GLU A 211 -6.80 19.37 10.25
N GLY A 212 -5.79 18.58 10.66
CA GLY A 212 -5.83 17.77 11.88
C GLY A 212 -6.85 16.64 11.87
N LEU A 213 -6.68 15.64 10.99
CA LEU A 213 -7.56 14.47 10.96
C LEU A 213 -7.26 13.54 12.14
N THR A 214 -8.31 13.03 12.78
CA THR A 214 -8.19 12.05 13.87
C THR A 214 -9.27 10.98 13.76
N PRO A 215 -8.99 9.71 14.08
CA PRO A 215 -10.00 8.67 14.14
C PRO A 215 -11.19 9.04 15.04
N ARG A 216 -12.38 8.69 14.60
CA ARG A 216 -13.67 8.94 15.22
C ARG A 216 -14.12 7.74 16.06
N ARG A 217 -14.42 8.00 17.34
CA ARG A 217 -14.81 6.96 18.31
C ARG A 217 -16.18 6.34 18.03
N ASP A 218 -17.02 7.03 17.26
CA ASP A 218 -18.34 6.55 16.85
C ASP A 218 -18.32 5.69 15.58
N LEU A 219 -17.14 5.42 15.02
CA LEU A 219 -16.95 4.63 13.80
C LEU A 219 -16.21 3.31 14.12
N SER A 220 -16.48 2.27 13.33
CA SER A 220 -15.69 1.03 13.34
C SER A 220 -14.25 1.30 12.86
N GLY A 221 -13.35 0.31 12.98
CA GLY A 221 -12.02 0.42 12.41
C GLY A 221 -12.07 0.65 10.90
N LEU A 222 -12.92 -0.11 10.20
CA LEU A 222 -13.08 -0.01 8.75
C LEU A 222 -13.67 1.34 8.32
N ASP A 223 -14.70 1.82 9.03
CA ASP A 223 -15.32 3.10 8.73
C ASP A 223 -14.41 4.30 9.00
N ASN A 224 -13.49 4.19 9.97
CA ASN A 224 -12.45 5.20 10.17
C ASN A 224 -11.55 5.35 8.94
N PHE A 225 -11.21 4.24 8.27
CA PHE A 225 -10.41 4.29 7.05
C PHE A 225 -11.21 4.75 5.83
N ARG A 226 -12.49 4.34 5.70
CA ARG A 226 -13.39 4.92 4.68
C ARG A 226 -13.49 6.44 4.82
N TRP A 227 -13.64 6.91 6.07
CA TRP A 227 -13.70 8.33 6.37
C TRP A 227 -12.39 9.03 6.00
N LEU A 228 -11.24 8.51 6.46
CA LEU A 228 -9.92 9.06 6.09
C LEU A 228 -9.75 9.15 4.57
N THR A 229 -10.03 8.06 3.85
CA THR A 229 -9.90 8.02 2.39
C THR A 229 -10.80 9.04 1.70
N ALA A 230 -12.04 9.23 2.18
CA ALA A 230 -12.93 10.27 1.67
C ALA A 230 -12.38 11.69 1.91
N GLU A 231 -11.81 11.97 3.09
CA GLU A 231 -11.17 13.27 3.38
C GLU A 231 -9.93 13.51 2.50
N LEU A 232 -9.12 12.47 2.24
CA LEU A 232 -7.96 12.55 1.35
C LEU A 232 -8.37 12.82 -0.10
N LEU A 233 -9.43 12.16 -0.58
CA LEU A 233 -10.01 12.40 -1.90
C LEU A 233 -10.54 13.83 -2.03
N GLU A 234 -11.30 14.34 -1.06
CA GLU A 234 -11.81 15.71 -1.11
C GLU A 234 -10.70 16.76 -1.16
N ARG A 235 -9.58 16.51 -0.46
CA ARG A 235 -8.38 17.36 -0.54
C ARG A 235 -7.69 17.26 -1.89
N ALA A 236 -7.55 16.05 -2.43
CA ALA A 236 -7.05 15.88 -3.79
C ALA A 236 -7.92 16.68 -4.77
N GLY A 237 -9.25 16.62 -4.64
CA GLY A 237 -10.18 17.42 -5.43
C GLY A 237 -9.95 18.94 -5.30
N ARG A 238 -9.67 19.44 -4.08
CA ARG A 238 -9.35 20.87 -3.85
C ARG A 238 -8.04 21.31 -4.48
N ASP A 239 -7.02 20.45 -4.44
CA ASP A 239 -5.68 20.78 -4.93
C ASP A 239 -5.53 20.57 -6.44
N TYR A 240 -6.48 19.84 -7.06
CA TYR A 240 -6.42 19.42 -8.46
C TYR A 240 -6.15 20.58 -9.42
N ASP A 241 -6.95 21.66 -9.35
CA ASP A 241 -6.82 22.79 -10.28
C ASP A 241 -5.44 23.44 -10.17
N ALA A 242 -4.94 23.65 -8.96
CA ALA A 242 -3.62 24.24 -8.72
C ALA A 242 -2.47 23.38 -9.28
N VAL A 243 -2.65 22.06 -9.31
CA VAL A 243 -1.69 21.12 -9.89
C VAL A 243 -1.79 21.12 -11.42
N GLN A 244 -2.99 21.14 -12.00
CA GLN A 244 -3.18 21.19 -13.46
C GLN A 244 -2.59 22.45 -14.11
N GLU A 245 -2.58 23.56 -13.36
CA GLU A 245 -2.03 24.85 -13.81
C GLU A 245 -0.50 24.90 -13.81
N LEU A 246 0.20 23.90 -13.26
CA LEU A 246 1.66 23.86 -13.23
C LEU A 246 2.23 23.80 -14.65
N ARG A 247 3.05 24.79 -14.99
CA ARG A 247 3.73 24.92 -16.30
C ARG A 247 5.11 24.26 -16.33
N SER A 248 5.72 24.10 -15.15
CA SER A 248 6.99 23.43 -14.94
C SER A 248 6.88 22.53 -13.71
N LEU A 249 7.67 21.46 -13.66
CA LEU A 249 7.77 20.56 -12.52
C LEU A 249 9.19 20.60 -11.94
N GLU A 250 9.69 21.81 -11.69
CA GLU A 250 11.02 22.08 -11.12
C GLU A 250 10.87 22.98 -9.87
N GLY A 251 11.73 22.80 -8.86
CA GLY A 251 11.69 23.59 -7.64
C GLY A 251 10.36 23.46 -6.87
N ASP A 252 9.81 24.56 -6.37
CA ASP A 252 8.60 24.57 -5.54
C ASP A 252 7.36 23.97 -6.23
N THR A 253 7.29 23.98 -7.57
CA THR A 253 6.17 23.36 -8.29
C THR A 253 6.28 21.83 -8.32
N ALA A 254 7.50 21.28 -8.29
CA ALA A 254 7.72 19.85 -8.17
C ALA A 254 7.19 19.33 -6.82
N GLU A 255 7.33 20.11 -5.74
CA GLU A 255 6.79 19.72 -4.43
C GLU A 255 5.25 19.63 -4.47
N LYS A 256 4.55 20.61 -5.07
CA LYS A 256 3.09 20.57 -5.21
C LYS A 256 2.61 19.36 -6.01
N PHE A 257 3.27 19.08 -7.14
CA PHE A 257 3.01 17.89 -7.96
C PHE A 257 3.21 16.60 -7.15
N HIS A 258 4.32 16.50 -6.43
CA HIS A 258 4.68 15.35 -5.63
C HIS A 258 3.73 15.13 -4.44
N ASP A 259 3.28 16.19 -3.79
CA ASP A 259 2.33 16.11 -2.68
C ASP A 259 0.95 15.64 -3.12
N PHE A 260 0.49 16.13 -4.28
CA PHE A 260 -0.75 15.63 -4.89
C PHE A 260 -0.65 14.14 -5.21
N ARG A 261 0.42 13.70 -5.90
CA ARG A 261 0.69 12.28 -6.19
C ARG A 261 0.68 11.45 -4.91
N LYS A 262 1.42 11.87 -3.89
CA LYS A 262 1.48 11.14 -2.60
C LYS A 262 0.12 11.00 -1.93
N ARG A 263 -0.78 11.98 -2.10
CA ARG A 263 -2.14 11.89 -1.57
C ARG A 263 -3.01 10.91 -2.34
N VAL A 264 -2.94 10.91 -3.67
CA VAL A 264 -3.62 9.91 -4.51
C VAL A 264 -3.10 8.51 -4.17
N ARG A 265 -1.77 8.35 -4.08
CA ARG A 265 -1.15 7.11 -3.61
C ARG A 265 -1.66 6.68 -2.24
N ALA A 266 -1.81 7.60 -1.29
CA ALA A 266 -2.32 7.26 0.03
C ALA A 266 -3.72 6.64 -0.05
N VAL A 267 -4.61 7.18 -0.90
CA VAL A 267 -5.94 6.60 -1.17
C VAL A 267 -5.84 5.18 -1.73
N VAL A 268 -4.99 4.98 -2.74
CA VAL A 268 -4.75 3.66 -3.37
C VAL A 268 -4.23 2.67 -2.32
N LYS A 269 -3.20 3.03 -1.57
CA LYS A 269 -2.55 2.14 -0.60
C LYS A 269 -3.44 1.79 0.59
N ILE A 270 -4.29 2.70 1.07
CA ILE A 270 -5.29 2.34 2.09
C ILE A 270 -6.24 1.27 1.54
N THR A 271 -6.70 1.42 0.29
CA THR A 271 -7.67 0.49 -0.33
C THR A 271 -7.06 -0.89 -0.63
N GLU A 272 -5.77 -0.94 -1.00
CA GLU A 272 -5.02 -2.20 -1.17
C GLU A 272 -4.79 -2.92 0.16
N ASP A 273 -4.41 -2.18 1.20
CA ASP A 273 -4.06 -2.78 2.50
C ASP A 273 -5.30 -3.10 3.34
N ILE A 274 -6.40 -2.35 3.17
CA ILE A 274 -7.62 -2.45 3.97
C ILE A 274 -8.79 -2.61 3.00
N GLU A 275 -9.56 -3.69 3.14
CA GLU A 275 -10.72 -3.99 2.30
C GLU A 275 -11.88 -3.00 2.55
N LEU A 276 -11.72 -1.75 2.09
CA LEU A 276 -12.67 -0.66 2.31
C LEU A 276 -14.00 -0.89 1.58
N LEU A 277 -13.93 -1.54 0.43
CA LEU A 277 -15.03 -1.65 -0.51
C LEU A 277 -15.80 -2.96 -0.29
N PRO A 278 -17.14 -2.94 -0.24
CA PRO A 278 -17.92 -4.17 -0.24
C PRO A 278 -17.60 -5.01 -1.47
N LYS A 279 -17.39 -6.32 -1.27
CA LYS A 279 -17.17 -7.27 -2.37
C LYS A 279 -18.29 -7.15 -3.41
N GLY A 280 -17.90 -6.98 -4.67
CA GLY A 280 -18.82 -6.87 -5.80
C GLY A 280 -19.39 -5.47 -6.06
N ASN A 281 -18.98 -4.43 -5.32
CA ASN A 281 -19.31 -3.06 -5.67
C ASN A 281 -18.50 -2.61 -6.90
N LYS A 282 -19.05 -2.86 -8.11
CA LYS A 282 -18.39 -2.57 -9.39
C LYS A 282 -17.94 -1.12 -9.51
N ARG A 283 -18.81 -0.17 -9.16
CA ARG A 283 -18.50 1.26 -9.32
C ARG A 283 -17.35 1.71 -8.42
N ALA A 284 -17.33 1.23 -7.17
CA ALA A 284 -16.22 1.53 -6.28
C ALA A 284 -14.89 0.92 -6.78
N GLY A 285 -14.94 -0.28 -7.37
CA GLY A 285 -13.79 -0.90 -8.03
C GLY A 285 -13.27 -0.06 -9.20
N GLU A 286 -14.16 0.40 -10.10
CA GLU A 286 -13.79 1.27 -11.23
C GLU A 286 -13.16 2.60 -10.76
N LEU A 287 -13.71 3.21 -9.72
CA LEU A 287 -13.18 4.45 -9.15
C LEU A 287 -11.81 4.23 -8.48
N HIS A 288 -11.60 3.08 -7.85
CA HIS A 288 -10.30 2.72 -7.29
C HIS A 288 -9.26 2.48 -8.37
N GLU A 289 -9.60 1.72 -9.41
CA GLU A 289 -8.73 1.45 -10.58
C GLU A 289 -8.32 2.77 -11.24
N LEU A 290 -9.25 3.71 -11.41
CA LEU A 290 -8.92 5.05 -11.91
C LEU A 290 -7.92 5.82 -11.02
N MET A 291 -7.99 5.67 -9.68
CA MET A 291 -7.01 6.29 -8.77
C MET A 291 -5.64 5.60 -8.83
N ASP A 292 -5.61 4.30 -9.12
CA ASP A 292 -4.38 3.54 -9.34
C ASP A 292 -3.71 4.01 -10.64
N ASP A 293 -4.45 4.05 -11.75
CA ASP A 293 -3.99 4.60 -13.03
C ASP A 293 -3.48 6.05 -12.89
N LEU A 294 -4.13 6.85 -12.03
CA LEU A 294 -3.71 8.20 -11.72
C LEU A 294 -2.38 8.23 -10.94
N ASP A 295 -2.17 7.40 -9.89
CA ASP A 295 -0.87 7.34 -9.19
C ASP A 295 0.24 6.86 -10.13
N ASP A 296 -0.05 5.89 -10.99
CA ASP A 296 0.88 5.35 -11.98
C ASP A 296 1.30 6.41 -13.00
N GLY A 297 0.34 7.14 -13.60
CA GLY A 297 0.66 8.22 -14.53
C GLY A 297 1.49 9.34 -13.90
N TYR A 298 1.17 9.74 -12.66
CA TYR A 298 2.03 10.67 -11.91
C TYR A 298 3.39 10.05 -11.56
N GLY A 299 3.46 8.72 -11.43
CA GLY A 299 4.67 7.97 -11.19
C GLY A 299 5.64 8.02 -12.35
N ASP A 300 5.17 7.77 -13.56
CA ASP A 300 5.98 7.84 -14.76
C ASP A 300 6.62 9.23 -14.94
N VAL A 301 5.83 10.29 -14.77
CA VAL A 301 6.35 11.67 -14.84
C VAL A 301 7.34 11.96 -13.71
N ASN A 302 7.09 11.47 -12.50
CA ASN A 302 8.01 11.66 -11.38
C ASN A 302 9.36 10.97 -11.60
N ASP A 303 9.37 9.80 -12.23
CA ASP A 303 10.61 9.06 -12.48
C ASP A 303 11.51 9.85 -13.46
N LEU A 304 10.91 10.53 -14.46
CA LEU A 304 11.63 11.49 -15.31
C LEU A 304 12.19 12.69 -14.53
N ILE A 305 11.46 13.20 -13.52
CA ILE A 305 11.94 14.29 -12.65
C ILE A 305 13.16 13.82 -11.84
N VAL A 306 13.12 12.61 -11.29
CA VAL A 306 14.27 12.03 -10.56
C VAL A 306 15.47 11.85 -11.48
N ASP A 307 15.24 11.38 -12.71
CA ASP A 307 16.31 11.27 -13.71
C ASP A 307 16.89 12.66 -14.07
N LEU A 308 16.05 13.70 -14.13
CA LEU A 308 16.50 15.07 -14.37
C LEU A 308 17.38 15.57 -13.22
N GLU A 309 17.03 15.28 -11.97
CA GLU A 309 17.86 15.61 -10.80
C GLU A 309 19.23 14.93 -10.88
N LEU A 310 19.28 13.65 -11.27
CA LEU A 310 20.54 12.91 -11.46
C LEU A 310 21.37 13.49 -12.63
N ALA A 311 20.73 13.91 -13.72
CA ALA A 311 21.41 14.58 -14.83
C ALA A 311 21.98 15.95 -14.41
N VAL A 312 21.26 16.70 -13.57
CA VAL A 312 21.73 17.96 -12.97
C VAL A 312 22.95 17.72 -12.08
N GLU A 313 22.89 16.71 -11.20
CA GLU A 313 24.01 16.36 -10.32
C GLU A 313 25.26 15.96 -11.08
N SER A 314 25.11 15.26 -12.20
CA SER A 314 26.23 14.82 -13.04
C SER A 314 26.76 15.91 -14.00
N GLY A 315 26.00 16.99 -14.18
CA GLY A 315 26.34 18.07 -15.13
C GLY A 315 26.11 17.70 -16.59
N ASP A 316 25.28 16.69 -16.89
CA ASP A 316 24.98 16.26 -18.25
C ASP A 316 23.94 17.18 -18.91
N ALA A 317 24.42 18.23 -19.56
CA ALA A 317 23.56 19.23 -20.19
C ALA A 317 22.70 18.69 -21.34
N ALA A 318 23.13 17.63 -22.03
CA ALA A 318 22.36 17.04 -23.11
C ALA A 318 21.17 16.25 -22.55
N GLU A 319 21.43 15.36 -21.59
CA GLU A 319 20.38 14.57 -20.92
C GLU A 319 19.39 15.49 -20.19
N MET A 320 19.88 16.54 -19.51
CA MET A 320 19.01 17.54 -18.86
C MET A 320 18.02 18.20 -19.84
N SER A 321 18.47 18.54 -21.06
CA SER A 321 17.60 19.17 -22.06
C SER A 321 16.55 18.18 -22.57
N GLN A 322 16.96 16.94 -22.85
CA GLN A 322 16.07 15.88 -23.30
C GLN A 322 14.99 15.57 -22.25
N LEU A 323 15.39 15.37 -20.99
CA LEU A 323 14.46 15.05 -19.91
C LEU A 323 13.44 16.16 -19.65
N ARG A 324 13.82 17.44 -19.76
CA ARG A 324 12.87 18.56 -19.68
C ARG A 324 11.80 18.50 -20.77
N GLU A 325 12.18 18.15 -22.00
CA GLU A 325 11.25 17.99 -23.11
C GLU A 325 10.31 16.79 -22.89
N GLU A 326 10.84 15.67 -22.41
CA GLU A 326 10.06 14.47 -22.08
C GLU A 326 9.07 14.73 -20.95
N ILE A 327 9.51 15.35 -19.84
CA ILE A 327 8.63 15.75 -18.73
C ILE A 327 7.51 16.66 -19.24
N ALA A 328 7.81 17.67 -20.06
CA ALA A 328 6.80 18.60 -20.55
C ALA A 328 5.76 17.91 -21.44
N ARG A 329 6.20 16.97 -22.30
CA ARG A 329 5.34 16.15 -23.15
C ARG A 329 4.45 15.23 -22.32
N ASP A 330 5.03 14.47 -21.41
CA ASP A 330 4.33 13.43 -20.65
C ASP A 330 3.41 14.06 -19.60
N TRP A 331 3.80 15.20 -19.01
CA TRP A 331 2.90 16.00 -18.18
C TRP A 331 1.70 16.53 -18.96
N THR A 332 1.90 16.99 -20.21
CA THR A 332 0.79 17.44 -21.06
C THR A 332 -0.15 16.29 -21.41
N ALA A 333 0.39 15.12 -21.74
CA ALA A 333 -0.39 13.92 -22.00
C ALA A 333 -1.20 13.48 -20.76
N LEU A 334 -0.58 13.47 -19.58
CA LEU A 334 -1.25 13.11 -18.33
C LEU A 334 -2.38 14.07 -17.96
N ARG A 335 -2.21 15.38 -18.18
CA ARG A 335 -3.30 16.36 -17.96
C ARG A 335 -4.47 16.17 -18.93
N GLN A 336 -4.17 15.86 -20.20
CA GLN A 336 -5.21 15.54 -21.17
C GLN A 336 -5.96 14.26 -20.77
N TRP A 337 -5.24 13.21 -20.37
CA TRP A 337 -5.84 11.97 -19.87
C TRP A 337 -6.75 12.22 -18.65
N GLN A 338 -6.31 13.03 -17.69
CA GLN A 338 -7.12 13.38 -16.52
C GLN A 338 -8.42 14.12 -16.90
N THR A 339 -8.37 14.95 -17.95
CA THR A 339 -9.54 15.64 -18.50
C THR A 339 -10.49 14.65 -19.18
N ASP A 340 -9.96 13.76 -20.01
CA ASP A 340 -10.73 12.76 -20.76
C ASP A 340 -11.45 11.76 -19.83
N HIS A 341 -10.90 11.50 -18.65
CA HIS A 341 -11.45 10.58 -17.64
C HIS A 341 -12.22 11.31 -16.52
N GLU A 342 -12.47 12.61 -16.67
CA GLU A 342 -13.22 13.43 -15.71
C GLU A 342 -12.73 13.26 -14.25
N VAL A 343 -11.40 13.20 -14.05
CA VAL A 343 -10.78 12.86 -12.76
C VAL A 343 -11.35 13.66 -11.58
N PRO A 344 -11.60 14.97 -11.66
CA PRO A 344 -12.21 15.73 -10.56
C PRO A 344 -13.60 15.22 -10.16
N ALA A 345 -14.44 14.88 -11.14
CA ALA A 345 -15.79 14.36 -10.89
C ALA A 345 -15.71 12.97 -10.27
N SER A 346 -14.80 12.12 -10.75
CA SER A 346 -14.56 10.78 -10.22
C SER A 346 -14.02 10.80 -8.78
N ILE A 347 -13.10 11.72 -8.45
CA ILE A 347 -12.62 11.92 -7.07
C ILE A 347 -13.78 12.28 -6.14
N ALA A 348 -14.63 13.24 -6.55
CA ALA A 348 -15.78 13.67 -5.76
C ALA A 348 -16.82 12.55 -5.59
N GLU A 349 -17.08 11.79 -6.65
CA GLU A 349 -17.95 10.62 -6.60
C GLU A 349 -17.42 9.56 -5.63
N TYR A 350 -16.11 9.28 -5.70
CA TYR A 350 -15.51 8.25 -4.86
C TYR A 350 -15.57 8.61 -3.38
N ALA A 351 -15.26 9.87 -3.03
CA ALA A 351 -15.42 10.37 -1.67
C ALA A 351 -16.87 10.23 -1.17
N LYS A 352 -17.85 10.61 -2.00
CA LYS A 352 -19.27 10.50 -1.67
C LYS A 352 -19.70 9.04 -1.48
N LEU A 353 -19.23 8.13 -2.32
CA LEU A 353 -19.52 6.70 -2.21
C LEU A 353 -19.00 6.16 -0.88
N LEU A 354 -17.75 6.45 -0.51
CA LEU A 354 -17.17 6.01 0.76
C LEU A 354 -17.95 6.53 1.97
N ARG A 355 -18.38 7.80 1.94
CA ARG A 355 -19.24 8.37 2.99
C ARG A 355 -20.59 7.64 3.09
N SER A 356 -21.20 7.30 1.95
CA SER A 356 -22.48 6.57 1.96
C SER A 356 -22.38 5.16 2.55
N LEU A 357 -21.23 4.50 2.42
CA LEU A 357 -20.98 3.19 3.02
C LEU A 357 -20.94 3.26 4.55
N ILE A 358 -20.37 4.34 5.10
CA ILE A 358 -20.35 4.60 6.54
C ILE A 358 -21.77 4.78 7.07
N ASP A 359 -22.62 5.52 6.35
CA ASP A 359 -24.01 5.76 6.76
C ASP A 359 -24.87 4.50 6.66
N ALA A 360 -24.64 3.65 5.66
CA ALA A 360 -25.34 2.37 5.51
C ALA A 360 -25.05 1.41 6.66
N GLY A 361 -23.80 1.37 7.17
CA GLY A 361 -23.42 0.55 8.32
C GLY A 361 -24.11 0.95 9.63
N LYS A 362 -24.65 2.17 9.72
CA LYS A 362 -25.33 2.69 10.92
C LYS A 362 -26.80 2.31 11.01
N GLN A 363 -27.43 1.78 9.97
CA GLN A 363 -28.84 1.40 9.99
C GLN A 363 -29.02 0.01 10.63
N PRO A 364 -29.55 -0.11 11.87
CA PRO A 364 -29.73 -1.40 12.50
C PRO A 364 -30.97 -2.08 11.90
N GLY A 365 -30.79 -3.21 11.20
CA GLY A 365 -31.89 -4.13 10.87
C GLY A 365 -32.40 -4.13 9.42
N LEU A 366 -31.52 -3.97 8.43
CA LEU A 366 -31.77 -4.48 7.07
C LEU A 366 -31.22 -5.91 6.92
#